data_AF-A0A2G2LTB0-F1
#
_entry.id   AF-A0A2G2LTB0-F1
#
_cell.length_a   1.000
_cell.length_b   1.000
_cell.length_c   1.000
_cell.angle_alpha   90.00
_cell.angle_beta   90.00
_cell.angle_gamma   90.00
#
_symmetry.space_group_name_H-M   'P 1'
#
loop_
_entity.id
_entity.type
_entity.pdbx_description
1 polymer ?
#
loop_
_entity_poly.entity_id
_entity_poly.type
_entity_poly.pdbx_seq_one_letter_code
_entity_poly.pdbx_strand_id
1 'polypeptide(L)' 'VLLSPVFATDCDGANPALGLDAFTRIAKTAPGPVYALGGIHADNAQDLRGFAAGLAVVSGVL' A
#
# COMPACT_ATOMS: atom_id res chain seq x y z
N VAL A 1 3.05 9.11 -6.68
CA VAL A 1 2.29 8.00 -7.32
C VAL A 1 1.48 7.29 -6.25
N LEU A 2 0.23 6.92 -6.53
CA LEU A 2 -0.60 6.10 -5.65
C LEU A 2 -0.54 4.65 -6.13
N LEU A 3 -0.24 3.70 -5.24
CA LEU A 3 -0.25 2.27 -5.55
C LEU A 3 -1.36 1.59 -4.74
N SER A 4 -2.21 0.84 -5.43
CA SER A 4 -3.34 0.14 -4.82
C SER A 4 -3.86 -1.03 -5.66
N PRO A 5 -4.40 -2.07 -5.01
CA PRO A 5 -4.31 -2.35 -3.58
C PRO A 5 -2.93 -2.92 -3.22
N VAL A 6 -2.34 -2.48 -2.10
CA VAL A 6 -1.02 -2.97 -1.66
C VAL A 6 -1.14 -4.36 -1.02
N PHE A 7 -2.11 -4.54 -0.14
CA PHE A 7 -2.46 -5.83 0.47
C PHE A 7 -3.86 -6.26 0.04
N ALA A 8 -4.22 -7.51 0.36
CA ALA A 8 -5.56 -8.02 0.12
C ALA A 8 -6.61 -7.16 0.85
N THR A 9 -7.74 -6.92 0.18
CA THR A 9 -8.82 -6.07 0.69
C THR A 9 -10.16 -6.62 0.25
N ASP A 10 -11.17 -6.54 1.12
CA ASP A 10 -12.55 -6.97 0.83
C ASP A 10 -13.37 -5.90 0.09
N CYS A 11 -12.70 -5.00 -0.64
CA CYS A 11 -13.39 -3.95 -1.38
C CYS A 11 -13.89 -4.53 -2.69
N ASP A 12 -15.20 -4.46 -2.92
CA ASP A 12 -15.80 -4.97 -4.14
C ASP A 12 -15.22 -4.28 -5.38
N GLY A 13 -14.85 -5.08 -6.39
CA GLY A 13 -14.15 -4.59 -7.59
C GLY A 13 -12.67 -4.22 -7.42
N ALA A 14 -12.04 -4.52 -6.27
CA ALA A 14 -10.60 -4.31 -6.12
C ALA A 14 -9.78 -5.20 -7.06
N ASN A 15 -8.72 -4.63 -7.63
CA ASN A 15 -7.70 -5.40 -8.35
C ASN A 15 -6.98 -6.37 -7.41
N PRO A 16 -6.30 -7.40 -7.94
CA PRO A 16 -5.41 -8.24 -7.13
C PRO A 16 -4.38 -7.40 -6.35
N ALA A 17 -4.10 -7.81 -5.12
CA ALA A 17 -3.11 -7.15 -4.29
C ALA A 17 -1.73 -7.17 -4.95
N LEU A 18 -1.04 -6.02 -4.93
CA LEU A 18 0.31 -5.87 -5.45
C LEU A 18 1.31 -6.69 -4.62
N GLY A 19 1.11 -6.74 -3.32
CA GLY A 19 2.04 -7.35 -2.37
C GLY A 19 3.23 -6.45 -2.03
N LEU A 20 3.86 -6.76 -0.90
CA LEU A 20 4.96 -5.96 -0.34
C LEU A 20 6.17 -5.90 -1.26
N ASP A 21 6.59 -7.02 -1.85
CA ASP A 21 7.78 -7.07 -2.69
C ASP A 21 7.65 -6.21 -3.96
N ALA A 22 6.52 -6.33 -4.66
CA ALA A 22 6.28 -5.52 -5.85
C ALA A 22 6.09 -4.04 -5.49
N PHE A 23 5.40 -3.73 -4.38
CA PHE A 23 5.30 -2.38 -3.87
C PHE A 23 6.67 -1.76 -3.61
N THR A 24 7.54 -2.45 -2.86
CA THR A 24 8.87 -1.93 -2.50
C THR A 24 9.76 -1.74 -3.74
N ARG A 25 9.67 -2.66 -4.72
CA ARG A 25 10.38 -2.54 -5.99
C ARG A 25 9.97 -1.28 -6.75
N ILE A 26 8.66 -1.05 -6.89
CA ILE A 26 8.14 0.13 -7.59
C ILE A 26 8.52 1.40 -6.82
N ALA A 27 8.33 1.41 -5.50
CA ALA A 27 8.65 2.54 -4.64
C ALA A 27 10.11 2.99 -4.74
N LYS A 28 11.05 2.04 -4.77
CA LYS A 28 12.50 2.33 -4.93
C LYS A 28 12.85 2.94 -6.28
N THR A 29 12.08 2.64 -7.32
CA THR A 29 12.33 3.14 -8.68
C THR A 29 11.50 4.36 -9.04
N ALA A 30 10.56 4.76 -8.19
CA ALA A 30 9.67 5.87 -8.48
C ALA A 30 10.43 7.21 -8.39
N PRO A 31 10.26 8.12 -9.37
CA PRO A 31 10.94 9.42 -9.36
C PRO A 31 10.37 10.41 -8.33
N GLY A 32 9.40 10.01 -7.51
CA GLY A 32 8.72 10.87 -6.55
C GLY A 32 7.98 10.08 -5.47
N PRO A 33 7.28 10.78 -4.55
CA PRO A 33 6.68 10.16 -3.37
C PRO A 33 5.63 9.11 -3.77
N VAL A 34 5.68 7.95 -3.09
CA VAL A 34 4.74 6.85 -3.29
C VAL A 34 3.81 6.74 -2.10
N TYR A 35 2.51 6.68 -2.36
CA TYR A 35 1.48 6.49 -1.35
C TYR A 35 0.91 5.08 -1.48
N ALA A 36 0.78 4.40 -0.34
CA ALA A 36 0.22 3.05 -0.26
C ALA A 36 -1.27 3.12 0.06
N LEU A 37 -2.10 2.38 -0.67
CA LEU A 37 -3.54 2.24 -0.39
C LEU A 37 -4.01 0.80 -0.59
N GLY A 38 -4.97 0.37 0.21
CA GLY A 38 -5.68 -0.91 0.06
C GLY A 38 -5.12 -2.02 0.94
N GLY A 39 -5.97 -2.56 1.83
CA GLY A 39 -5.62 -3.64 2.76
C GLY A 39 -4.64 -3.26 3.88
N ILE A 40 -4.47 -1.97 4.15
CA ILE A 40 -3.50 -1.48 5.15
C ILE A 40 -4.17 -1.43 6.53
N HIS A 41 -3.52 -2.08 7.50
CA HIS A 41 -3.94 -2.22 8.89
C HIS A 41 -2.74 -1.99 9.83
N ALA A 42 -2.99 -1.87 11.14
CA ALA A 42 -1.94 -1.54 12.11
C ALA A 42 -0.81 -2.59 12.19
N ASP A 43 -1.11 -3.85 11.88
CA ASP A 43 -0.18 -4.97 11.87
C ASP A 43 0.79 -4.95 10.67
N ASN A 44 0.34 -4.51 9.49
CA ASN A 44 1.12 -4.50 8.25
C ASN A 44 1.66 -3.12 7.84
N ALA A 45 1.17 -2.04 8.47
CA ALA A 45 1.62 -0.68 8.17
C ALA A 45 3.12 -0.47 8.42
N GLN A 46 3.72 -1.22 9.35
CA GLN A 46 5.14 -1.14 9.64
C GLN A 46 6.01 -1.63 8.48
N ASP A 47 5.52 -2.59 7.69
CA ASP A 47 6.26 -3.19 6.57
C ASP A 47 6.48 -2.19 5.43
N LEU A 48 5.66 -1.14 5.36
CA LEU A 48 5.73 -0.09 4.34
C LEU A 48 6.65 1.07 4.72
N ARG A 49 7.19 1.08 5.95
CA ARG A 49 8.08 2.14 6.42
C ARG A 49 9.35 2.22 5.56
N GLY A 50 9.72 3.44 5.19
CA GLY A 50 10.89 3.69 4.35
C GLY A 50 10.65 3.49 2.85
N PHE A 51 9.50 2.95 2.45
CA PHE A 51 9.12 2.79 1.04
C PHE A 51 7.91 3.65 0.65
N ALA A 52 6.98 3.85 1.58
CA ALA A 52 5.86 4.77 1.40
C ALA A 52 6.18 6.15 2.00
N ALA A 53 5.85 7.21 1.26
CA ALA A 53 5.82 8.58 1.76
C ALA A 53 4.57 8.85 2.62
N GLY A 54 3.52 8.02 2.49
CA GLY A 54 2.32 8.06 3.31
C GLY A 54 1.40 6.88 3.06
N LEU A 55 0.46 6.67 3.98
CA LEU A 55 -0.52 5.59 3.95
C LEU A 55 -1.92 6.19 3.80
N ALA A 56 -2.76 5.57 2.97
CA ALA A 56 -4.17 5.90 2.82
C ALA A 56 -5.01 4.67 3.15
N VAL A 57 -5.95 4.85 4.08
CA VAL A 57 -6.75 3.77 4.68
C VAL A 57 -8.23 4.13 4.56
N VAL A 58 -9.04 3.20 4.04
CA VAL A 58 -10.48 3.41 3.84
C VAL A 58 -11.32 2.81 4.98
N SER A 59 -10.89 1.66 5.53
CA SER A 59 -11.69 0.91 6.53
C SER A 59 -10.92 0.52 7.80
N GLY A 60 -9.63 0.81 7.87
CA GLY A 60 -8.71 0.30 8.90
C GLY A 60 -8.40 1.27 10.05
N VAL A 61 -9.30 2.18 10.42
CA VAL A 61 -9.11 3.01 11.62
C VAL A 61 -9.82 2.34 12.80
N LEU A 62 -9.04 1.59 13.60
CA LEU A 62 -9.34 1.26 14.99
C LEU A 62 -8.09 1.51 15.84
#